data_AF-X0SPS5-F1
#
_entry.id   AF-X0SPS5-F1
#
_cell.length_a   1.000
_cell.length_b   1.000
_cell.length_c   1.000
_cell.angle_alpha   90.00
_cell.angle_beta   90.00
_cell.angle_gamma   90.00
#
_symmetry.space_group_name_H-M   'P 1'
#
loop_
_entity.id
_entity.type
_entity.pdbx_description
1 polymer ?
#
loop_
_entity_poly.entity_id
_entity_poly.type
_entity_poly.pdbx_seq_one_letter_code
_entity_poly.pdbx_strand_id
1 'polypeptide(L)'
;DELTMDLDELVPDGAVTVALTGQNGTGKSTLFSLALTPWRIPPHIDDPYAHFGSEGLRELFFSHGTEQYRSRIVYKQTPKTKNQKAFLHHQGPTGWEPYLMPDNTVSDSKASTYDRCLEHLLGAQSLFYLSAFRSQGAVKLSEYENAKALMEDLLSLHEPKHLRKKTKLVAREIRRAFEATKDAAAALEEKKEQTGTLALQISTIQNETPRLAEEKTAAASAVAIAQAELAAAATAEGENVRVRKQREDVEVQLAETRVRHRAEVIRVEGDILKGGERLEQAKNASITSHGRLEARKQSVENRAFRAEQLLLRKEEIDFAVQRVQTLNQTIPTTEAE
;
A
#
# COMPACT_ATOMS: atom_id res chain seq x y z
N ASP A 1 45.12 -74.58 20.37
CA ASP A 1 45.83 -74.49 21.66
C ASP A 1 44.83 -74.29 22.78
N GLU A 2 45.11 -74.91 23.92
CA GLU A 2 44.29 -74.86 25.13
C GLU A 2 45.22 -74.53 26.30
N LEU A 3 44.79 -73.63 27.18
CA LEU A 3 45.48 -73.27 28.41
C LEU A 3 44.51 -73.46 29.56
N THR A 4 44.83 -74.42 30.43
CA THR A 4 44.08 -74.70 31.66
C THR A 4 44.99 -74.47 32.84
N MET A 5 44.49 -73.76 33.84
CA MET A 5 45.20 -73.48 35.07
C MET A 5 44.26 -73.68 36.25
N ASP A 6 44.74 -74.41 37.26
CA ASP A 6 44.07 -74.51 38.55
C ASP A 6 44.90 -73.74 39.58
N LEU A 7 44.33 -72.65 40.10
CA LEU A 7 45.01 -71.83 41.09
C LEU A 7 45.07 -72.53 42.45
N ASP A 8 44.13 -73.42 42.77
CA ASP A 8 44.13 -74.13 44.05
C ASP A 8 45.27 -75.16 44.09
N GLU A 9 45.65 -75.73 42.94
CA GLU A 9 46.81 -76.64 42.83
C GLU A 9 48.14 -75.87 42.75
N LEU A 10 48.16 -74.72 42.08
CA LEU A 10 49.39 -73.96 41.81
C LEU A 10 49.83 -73.07 42.98
N VAL A 11 48.89 -72.65 43.84
CA VAL A 11 49.14 -71.73 44.94
C VAL A 11 49.31 -72.54 46.24
N PRO A 12 50.48 -72.51 46.89
CA PRO A 12 50.68 -73.24 48.14
C PRO A 12 49.75 -72.75 49.25
N ASP A 13 49.31 -73.69 50.11
CA ASP A 13 48.54 -73.37 51.31
C ASP A 13 49.23 -72.30 52.17
N GLY A 14 48.51 -71.22 52.46
CA GLY A 14 49.00 -70.10 53.26
C GLY A 14 49.77 -69.02 52.49
N ALA A 15 49.91 -69.15 51.16
CA ALA A 15 50.42 -68.07 50.34
C ALA A 15 49.45 -66.88 50.32
N VAL A 16 49.89 -65.74 50.87
CA VAL A 16 49.09 -64.49 50.88
C VAL A 16 49.25 -63.69 49.58
N THR A 17 50.40 -63.84 48.92
CA THR A 17 50.74 -63.11 47.69
C THR A 17 51.42 -64.03 46.70
N VAL A 18 50.93 -64.04 45.46
CA VAL A 18 51.52 -64.79 44.35
C VAL A 18 51.86 -63.83 43.22
N ALA A 19 53.04 -63.99 42.65
CA ALA A 19 53.53 -63.15 41.55
C ALA A 19 53.67 -63.98 40.27
N LEU A 20 53.04 -63.52 39.19
CA LEU A 20 53.27 -64.06 37.86
C LEU A 20 54.42 -63.31 37.19
N THR A 21 55.50 -64.02 36.86
CA THR A 21 56.68 -63.44 36.22
C THR A 21 56.81 -63.91 34.77
N GLY A 22 57.50 -63.13 33.94
CA GLY A 22 57.72 -63.46 32.53
C GLY A 22 58.07 -62.23 31.70
N GLN A 23 58.65 -62.44 30.52
CA GLN A 23 59.04 -61.36 29.61
C GLN A 23 57.82 -60.58 29.07
N ASN A 24 58.02 -59.38 28.56
CA ASN A 24 56.93 -58.64 27.91
C ASN A 24 56.44 -59.39 26.66
N GLY A 25 55.13 -59.39 26.42
CA GLY A 25 54.52 -60.11 25.30
C GLY A 25 54.19 -61.58 25.57
N THR A 26 54.53 -62.15 26.73
CA THR A 26 54.20 -63.55 27.06
C THR A 26 52.75 -63.78 27.50
N GLY A 27 51.86 -62.80 27.33
CA GLY A 27 50.43 -62.94 27.64
C GLY A 27 50.03 -62.72 29.11
N LYS A 28 50.93 -62.26 29.99
CA LYS A 28 50.61 -62.01 31.42
C LYS A 28 49.38 -61.11 31.62
N SER A 29 49.33 -59.98 30.89
CA SER A 29 48.21 -59.05 30.98
C SER A 29 46.92 -59.63 30.41
N THR A 30 47.02 -60.53 29.42
CA THR A 30 45.87 -61.29 28.88
C THR A 30 45.35 -62.28 29.92
N LEU A 31 46.23 -63.01 30.61
CA LEU A 31 45.82 -63.93 31.67
C LEU A 31 45.08 -63.20 32.79
N PHE A 32 45.68 -62.12 33.33
CA PHE A 32 45.06 -61.33 34.38
C PHE A 32 43.78 -60.64 33.89
N SER A 33 43.87 -59.80 32.87
CA SER A 33 42.76 -58.90 32.52
C SER A 33 41.63 -59.63 31.80
N LEU A 34 41.93 -60.72 31.07
CA LEU A 34 40.94 -61.48 30.31
C LEU A 34 40.58 -62.81 30.97
N ALA A 35 41.54 -63.69 31.31
CA ALA A 35 41.21 -65.05 31.74
C ALA A 35 40.67 -65.11 33.18
N LEU A 36 41.27 -64.35 34.10
CA LEU A 36 40.93 -64.33 35.52
C LEU A 36 39.77 -63.39 35.87
N THR A 37 39.02 -62.88 34.88
CA THR A 37 37.85 -62.05 35.13
C THR A 37 36.62 -62.58 34.37
N PRO A 38 35.44 -62.58 35.01
CA PRO A 38 34.23 -63.09 34.37
C PRO A 38 33.66 -62.10 33.33
N TRP A 39 34.09 -60.83 33.35
CA TRP A 39 33.57 -59.79 32.45
C TRP A 39 33.95 -60.04 30.99
N ARG A 40 32.96 -59.99 30.08
CA ARG A 40 33.18 -60.27 28.64
C ARG A 40 34.11 -59.26 27.98
N ILE A 41 34.04 -57.99 28.38
CA ILE A 41 34.78 -56.86 27.82
C ILE A 41 35.47 -56.11 28.97
N PRO A 42 36.71 -56.47 29.31
CA PRO A 42 37.50 -55.75 30.32
C PRO A 42 37.88 -54.32 29.86
N PRO A 43 38.06 -53.35 30.76
CA PRO A 43 38.28 -51.93 30.42
C PRO A 43 39.53 -51.60 29.57
N HIS A 44 40.48 -52.53 29.44
CA HIS A 44 41.76 -52.33 28.72
C HIS A 44 41.99 -53.35 27.60
N ILE A 45 40.94 -54.06 27.20
CA ILE A 45 40.97 -55.00 26.07
C ILE A 45 39.92 -54.53 25.07
N ASP A 46 40.37 -53.81 24.05
CA ASP A 46 39.50 -53.23 23.03
C ASP A 46 38.79 -54.29 22.19
N ASP A 47 39.47 -55.41 21.91
CA ASP A 47 38.92 -56.52 21.12
C ASP A 47 39.28 -57.89 21.73
N PRO A 48 38.43 -58.44 22.62
CA PRO A 48 38.66 -59.77 23.18
C PRO A 48 38.82 -60.86 22.12
N TYR A 49 38.23 -60.69 20.93
CA TYR A 49 38.34 -61.66 19.84
C TYR A 49 39.74 -61.73 19.24
N ALA A 50 40.55 -60.68 19.35
CA ALA A 50 41.94 -60.70 18.86
C ALA A 50 42.82 -61.71 19.60
N HIS A 51 42.42 -62.12 20.81
CA HIS A 51 43.09 -63.13 21.60
C HIS A 51 42.67 -64.57 21.26
N PHE A 52 41.68 -64.73 20.38
CA PHE A 52 41.16 -66.03 19.95
C PHE A 52 41.22 -66.16 18.42
N GLY A 53 41.28 -67.39 17.91
CA GLY A 53 41.17 -67.67 16.48
C GLY A 53 39.72 -67.54 15.97
N SER A 54 39.35 -68.21 14.89
CA SER A 54 37.97 -68.21 14.36
C SER A 54 36.93 -68.67 15.39
N GLU A 55 37.32 -69.55 16.32
CA GLU A 55 36.53 -69.96 17.46
C GLU A 55 37.39 -69.94 18.74
N GLY A 56 36.78 -69.58 19.87
CA GLY A 56 37.44 -69.52 21.16
C GLY A 56 36.50 -69.84 22.30
N LEU A 57 37.04 -70.40 23.38
CA LEU A 57 36.33 -70.70 24.61
C LEU A 57 37.13 -70.12 25.78
N ARG A 58 36.45 -69.38 26.65
CA ARG A 58 36.97 -68.94 27.95
C ARG A 58 36.07 -69.47 29.03
N GLU A 59 36.63 -70.26 29.94
CA GLU A 59 35.93 -70.74 31.13
C GLU A 59 36.66 -70.27 32.38
N LEU A 60 35.92 -69.75 33.34
CA LEU A 60 36.41 -69.34 34.64
C LEU A 60 35.52 -69.94 35.71
N PHE A 61 36.14 -70.72 36.60
CA PHE A 61 35.54 -71.19 37.84
C PHE A 61 36.00 -70.25 38.95
N PHE A 62 35.06 -69.74 39.74
CA PHE A 62 35.37 -68.81 40.82
C PHE A 62 34.37 -68.94 41.96
N SER A 63 34.83 -68.63 43.16
CA SER A 63 33.97 -68.52 44.33
C SER A 63 33.56 -67.07 44.57
N HIS A 64 32.33 -66.87 45.03
CA HIS A 64 31.88 -65.58 45.55
C HIS A 64 30.96 -65.81 46.75
N GLY A 65 31.34 -65.30 47.91
CA GLY A 65 30.71 -65.70 49.17
C GLY A 65 30.97 -67.17 49.47
N THR A 66 29.92 -67.93 49.75
CA THR A 66 29.98 -69.38 50.03
C THR A 66 29.66 -70.25 48.81
N GLU A 67 29.39 -69.64 47.66
CA GLU A 67 28.95 -70.33 46.45
C GLU A 67 30.07 -70.38 45.40
N GLN A 68 29.97 -71.39 44.53
CA GLN A 68 30.87 -71.59 43.40
C GLN A 68 30.13 -71.27 42.11
N TYR A 69 30.81 -70.58 41.21
CA TYR A 69 30.26 -70.11 39.94
C TYR A 69 31.15 -70.53 38.77
N ARG A 70 30.51 -70.72 37.62
CA ARG A 70 31.18 -71.00 36.35
C ARG A 70 30.73 -69.98 35.31
N SER A 71 31.67 -69.14 34.90
CA SER A 71 31.53 -68.30 33.71
C SER A 71 32.06 -69.04 32.50
N ARG A 72 31.25 -69.11 31.43
CA ARG A 72 31.62 -69.73 30.16
C ARG A 72 31.29 -68.79 29.02
N ILE A 73 32.29 -68.42 28.23
CA ILE A 73 32.13 -67.48 27.12
C ILE A 73 32.70 -68.11 25.85
N VAL A 74 31.84 -68.24 24.85
CA VAL A 74 32.15 -68.80 23.54
C VAL A 74 32.25 -67.67 22.54
N TYR A 75 33.40 -67.54 21.90
CA TYR A 75 33.69 -66.59 20.84
C TYR A 75 33.60 -67.30 19.49
N LYS A 76 32.86 -66.72 18.54
CA LYS A 76 32.83 -67.16 17.15
C LYS A 76 33.02 -65.96 16.24
N GLN A 77 34.05 -65.95 15.42
CA GLN A 77 34.33 -64.88 14.47
C GLN A 77 34.50 -65.41 13.05
N THR A 78 33.86 -64.72 12.12
CA THR A 78 34.02 -64.88 10.68
C THR A 78 34.47 -63.55 10.09
N PRO A 79 34.95 -63.50 8.83
CA PRO A 79 35.32 -62.24 8.18
C PRO A 79 34.19 -61.19 8.12
N LYS A 80 32.92 -61.61 8.28
CA LYS A 80 31.75 -60.73 8.20
C LYS A 80 31.07 -60.46 9.55
N THR A 81 31.22 -61.34 10.54
CA THR A 81 30.45 -61.28 11.78
C THR A 81 31.25 -61.77 12.98
N LYS A 82 31.00 -61.15 14.14
CA LYS A 82 31.50 -61.58 15.46
C LYS A 82 30.30 -61.90 16.33
N ASN A 83 30.21 -63.15 16.80
CA ASN A 83 29.15 -63.64 17.67
C ASN A 83 29.75 -64.17 18.97
N GLN A 84 29.04 -63.89 20.07
CA GLN A 84 29.43 -64.37 21.40
C GLN A 84 28.24 -64.98 22.12
N LYS A 85 28.48 -66.09 22.81
CA LYS A 85 27.53 -66.65 23.77
C LYS A 85 28.18 -66.65 25.14
N ALA A 86 27.45 -66.24 26.16
CA ALA A 86 27.96 -66.12 27.51
C ALA A 86 26.98 -66.77 28.50
N PHE A 87 27.52 -67.58 29.40
CA PHE A 87 26.74 -68.35 30.36
C PHE A 87 27.34 -68.19 31.75
N LEU A 88 26.49 -67.91 32.73
CA LEU A 88 26.81 -67.94 34.14
C LEU A 88 26.04 -69.08 34.78
N HIS A 89 26.75 -69.96 35.46
CA HIS A 89 26.17 -71.05 36.23
C HIS A 89 26.62 -70.92 37.69
N HIS A 90 25.81 -71.47 38.58
CA HIS A 90 26.15 -71.68 39.98
C HIS A 90 26.19 -73.20 40.26
N GLN A 91 26.94 -73.59 41.29
CA GLN A 91 27.02 -74.97 41.72
C GLN A 91 25.77 -75.33 42.54
N GLY A 92 24.84 -76.05 41.91
CA GLY A 92 23.63 -76.60 42.53
C GLY A 92 23.80 -78.05 43.01
N PRO A 93 22.73 -78.64 43.59
CA PRO A 93 22.75 -80.01 44.09
C PRO A 93 22.98 -81.06 42.99
N THR A 94 22.57 -80.76 41.75
CA THR A 94 22.65 -81.69 40.62
C THR A 94 23.85 -81.44 39.71
N GLY A 95 24.65 -80.39 40.00
CA GLY A 95 25.78 -79.95 39.19
C GLY A 95 25.71 -78.46 38.87
N TRP A 96 26.26 -78.07 37.71
CA TRP A 96 26.24 -76.68 37.25
C TRP A 96 24.87 -76.30 36.67
N GLU A 97 24.17 -75.39 37.33
CA GLU A 97 22.84 -74.94 36.95
C GLU A 97 22.87 -73.46 36.52
N PRO A 98 22.11 -73.04 35.49
CA PRO A 98 22.08 -71.65 35.05
C PRO A 98 21.75 -70.71 36.20
N TYR A 99 22.49 -69.61 36.32
CA TYR A 99 22.23 -68.62 37.35
C TYR A 99 20.86 -67.97 37.13
N LEU A 100 20.08 -67.88 38.21
CA LEU A 100 18.73 -67.32 38.25
C LEU A 100 18.73 -66.11 39.19
N MET A 101 18.44 -64.93 38.64
CA MET A 101 18.23 -63.73 39.43
C MET A 101 16.87 -63.74 40.15
N PRO A 102 16.70 -62.97 41.24
CA PRO A 102 15.43 -62.85 41.97
C PRO A 102 14.23 -62.38 41.13
N ASP A 103 14.48 -61.70 40.00
CA ASP A 103 13.44 -61.22 39.08
C ASP A 103 13.05 -62.26 38.01
N ASN A 104 13.48 -63.52 38.18
CA ASN A 104 13.36 -64.63 37.24
C ASN A 104 14.17 -64.49 35.94
N THR A 105 15.14 -63.57 35.87
CA THR A 105 16.09 -63.54 34.76
C THR A 105 17.04 -64.73 34.86
N VAL A 106 17.03 -65.60 33.85
CA VAL A 106 17.96 -66.73 33.72
C VAL A 106 19.11 -66.34 32.78
N SER A 107 20.33 -66.74 33.10
CA SER A 107 21.45 -66.66 32.16
C SER A 107 21.23 -67.59 30.95
N ASP A 108 20.69 -67.04 29.86
CA ASP A 108 20.15 -67.76 28.69
C ASP A 108 21.07 -67.74 27.44
N SER A 109 22.40 -67.76 27.63
CA SER A 109 23.44 -67.64 26.58
C SER A 109 23.61 -66.25 25.96
N LYS A 110 22.66 -65.34 26.16
CA LYS A 110 22.74 -63.98 25.62
C LYS A 110 23.74 -63.15 26.42
N ALA A 111 24.48 -62.32 25.69
CA ALA A 111 25.39 -61.33 26.26
C ALA A 111 24.72 -60.44 27.32
N SER A 112 23.53 -59.92 27.02
CA SER A 112 22.83 -58.97 27.89
C SER A 112 22.32 -59.59 29.20
N THR A 113 21.82 -60.83 29.15
CA THR A 113 21.36 -61.54 30.37
C THR A 113 22.54 -61.96 31.21
N TYR A 114 23.63 -62.43 30.59
CA TYR A 114 24.89 -62.72 31.27
C TYR A 114 25.45 -61.50 32.01
N ASP A 115 25.60 -60.36 31.32
CA ASP A 115 26.18 -59.15 31.92
C ASP A 115 25.31 -58.67 33.10
N ARG A 116 23.98 -58.71 32.96
CA ARG A 116 23.05 -58.34 34.04
C ARG A 116 23.11 -59.29 35.25
N CYS A 117 23.20 -60.60 35.00
CA CYS A 117 23.38 -61.60 36.05
C CYS A 117 24.71 -61.39 36.79
N LEU A 118 25.78 -61.08 36.04
CA LEU A 118 27.10 -60.84 36.59
C LEU A 118 27.16 -59.54 37.40
N GLU A 119 26.52 -58.47 36.92
CA GLU A 119 26.37 -57.21 37.67
C GLU A 119 25.55 -57.38 38.95
N HIS A 120 24.53 -58.25 38.94
CA HIS A 120 23.80 -58.58 40.15
C HIS A 120 24.67 -59.34 41.16
N LEU A 121 25.48 -60.29 40.68
CA LEU A 121 26.33 -61.14 41.53
C LEU A 121 27.54 -60.38 42.10
N LEU A 122 28.29 -59.67 41.25
CA LEU A 122 29.58 -59.05 41.61
C LEU A 122 29.51 -57.53 41.79
N GLY A 123 28.32 -56.94 41.60
CA GLY A 123 28.15 -55.49 41.53
C GLY A 123 28.58 -54.91 40.17
N ALA A 124 28.55 -53.58 40.08
CA ALA A 124 28.90 -52.88 38.85
C ALA A 124 30.33 -53.24 38.38
N GLN A 125 30.50 -53.44 37.08
CA GLN A 125 31.80 -53.77 36.48
C GLN A 125 32.89 -52.76 36.87
N SER A 126 32.57 -51.47 36.90
CA SER A 126 33.52 -50.42 37.30
C SER A 126 34.03 -50.58 38.73
N LEU A 127 33.14 -50.93 39.68
CA LEU A 127 33.51 -51.19 41.07
C LEU A 127 34.40 -52.43 41.20
N PHE A 128 34.11 -53.49 40.43
CA PHE A 128 34.94 -54.69 40.41
C PHE A 128 36.40 -54.36 40.05
N TYR A 129 36.62 -53.56 38.99
CA TYR A 129 37.97 -53.18 38.55
C TYR A 129 38.64 -52.12 39.44
N LEU A 130 37.87 -51.38 40.23
CA LEU A 130 38.40 -50.41 41.18
C LEU A 130 38.81 -51.06 42.52
N SER A 131 38.12 -52.13 42.93
CA SER A 131 38.28 -52.77 44.25
C SER A 131 39.02 -54.11 44.19
N ALA A 132 38.43 -55.13 43.58
CA ALA A 132 38.91 -56.51 43.62
C ALA A 132 39.97 -56.81 42.55
N PHE A 133 39.85 -56.20 41.36
CA PHE A 133 40.73 -56.50 40.23
C PHE A 133 41.31 -55.25 39.60
N ARG A 134 42.46 -54.78 40.08
CA ARG A 134 43.10 -53.59 39.53
C ARG A 134 43.92 -53.91 38.29
N SER A 135 43.50 -53.38 37.15
CA SER A 135 44.20 -53.49 35.87
C SER A 135 45.42 -52.59 35.76
N GLN A 136 46.29 -52.89 34.79
CA GLN A 136 47.43 -52.05 34.46
C GLN A 136 46.95 -50.68 33.93
N GLY A 137 47.37 -49.60 34.57
CA GLY A 137 46.96 -48.23 34.22
C GLY A 137 45.67 -47.76 34.89
N ALA A 138 45.09 -48.53 35.81
CA ALA A 138 44.01 -48.04 36.66
C ALA A 138 44.46 -46.82 37.48
N VAL A 139 43.59 -45.80 37.58
CA VAL A 139 43.86 -44.52 38.26
C VAL A 139 44.39 -44.78 39.66
N LYS A 140 45.59 -44.28 39.96
CA LYS A 140 46.21 -44.51 41.27
C LYS A 140 45.39 -43.79 42.34
N LEU A 141 45.35 -44.35 43.55
CA LEU A 141 44.71 -43.69 44.69
C LEU A 141 45.28 -42.28 44.94
N SER A 142 46.57 -42.07 44.62
CA SER A 142 47.26 -40.78 44.71
C SER A 142 46.87 -39.75 43.63
N GLU A 143 46.24 -40.19 42.53
CA GLU A 143 45.81 -39.33 41.42
C GLU A 143 44.41 -38.74 41.66
N TYR A 144 43.67 -39.25 42.66
CA TYR A 144 42.41 -38.67 43.08
C TYR A 144 42.65 -37.42 43.94
N GLU A 145 42.18 -36.26 43.46
CA GLU A 145 42.28 -34.99 44.19
C GLU A 145 41.47 -34.97 45.49
N ASN A 146 40.39 -35.76 45.57
CA ASN A 146 39.59 -35.88 46.79
C ASN A 146 38.94 -37.27 46.93
N ALA A 147 38.63 -37.64 48.18
CA ALA A 147 37.95 -38.90 48.51
C ALA A 147 36.54 -38.99 47.89
N LYS A 148 35.92 -37.86 47.58
CA LYS A 148 34.58 -37.81 46.97
C LYS A 148 34.59 -38.34 45.54
N ALA A 149 35.60 -37.98 44.72
CA ALA A 149 35.75 -38.49 43.36
C ALA A 149 35.99 -40.01 43.37
N LEU A 150 36.81 -40.49 44.30
CA LEU A 150 37.01 -41.93 44.51
C LEU A 150 35.70 -42.64 44.91
N MET A 151 34.94 -42.07 45.85
CA MET A 151 33.63 -42.63 46.24
C MET A 151 32.61 -42.57 45.10
N GLU A 152 32.65 -41.55 44.25
CA GLU A 152 31.80 -41.44 43.07
C GLU A 152 32.12 -42.53 42.03
N ASP A 153 33.40 -42.84 41.83
CA ASP A 153 33.84 -43.94 40.97
C ASP A 153 33.46 -45.30 41.56
N LEU A 154 33.67 -45.51 42.87
CA LEU A 154 33.28 -46.73 43.59
C LEU A 154 31.77 -46.98 43.55
N LEU A 155 30.97 -45.94 43.68
CA LEU A 155 29.51 -46.02 43.70
C LEU A 155 28.89 -45.92 42.29
N SER A 156 29.72 -45.86 41.24
CA SER A 156 29.28 -45.69 39.85
C SER A 156 28.31 -44.51 39.63
N LEU A 157 28.50 -43.39 40.35
CA LEU A 157 27.59 -42.24 40.35
C LEU A 157 27.72 -41.33 39.11
N HIS A 158 28.47 -41.75 38.10
CA HIS A 158 28.64 -41.01 36.84
C HIS A 158 27.36 -40.91 36.03
N GLU A 159 26.60 -42.00 35.96
CA GLU A 159 25.41 -42.09 35.11
C GLU A 159 24.25 -41.20 35.62
N PRO A 160 23.94 -41.16 36.93
CA PRO A 160 23.00 -40.17 37.49
C PRO A 160 23.41 -38.72 37.23
N LYS A 161 24.72 -38.39 37.26
CA LYS A 161 25.22 -37.03 36.97
C LYS A 161 25.05 -36.66 35.50
N HIS A 162 25.37 -37.57 34.59
CA HIS A 162 25.17 -37.38 33.15
C HIS A 162 23.68 -37.24 32.82
N LEU A 163 22.83 -38.07 33.43
CA LEU A 163 21.39 -37.97 33.27
C LEU A 163 20.87 -36.63 33.79
N ARG A 164 21.29 -36.20 34.98
CA ARG A 164 20.92 -34.88 35.53
C ARG A 164 21.33 -33.72 34.63
N LYS A 165 22.53 -33.79 34.04
CA LYS A 165 23.00 -32.79 33.05
C LYS A 165 22.09 -32.78 31.81
N LYS A 166 21.76 -33.96 31.26
CA LYS A 166 20.81 -34.09 30.12
C LYS A 166 19.42 -33.55 30.46
N THR A 167 18.86 -33.91 31.61
CA THR A 167 17.55 -33.41 32.07
C THR A 167 17.54 -31.89 32.21
N LYS A 168 18.62 -31.30 32.74
CA LYS A 168 18.74 -29.84 32.86
C LYS A 168 18.76 -29.14 31.49
N LEU A 169 19.41 -29.75 30.49
CA LEU A 169 19.40 -29.24 29.12
C LEU A 169 18.00 -29.32 28.52
N VAL A 170 17.33 -30.47 28.64
CA VAL A 170 15.96 -30.66 28.13
C VAL A 170 14.98 -29.68 28.77
N ALA A 171 15.03 -29.51 30.10
CA ALA A 171 14.19 -28.55 30.81
C ALA A 171 14.41 -27.11 30.33
N ARG A 172 15.66 -26.74 30.01
CA ARG A 172 15.98 -25.42 29.46
C ARG A 172 15.38 -25.22 28.07
N GLU A 173 15.49 -26.20 27.19
CA GLU A 173 14.92 -26.11 25.84
C GLU A 173 13.39 -26.08 25.86
N ILE A 174 12.75 -26.88 26.72
CA ILE A 174 11.29 -26.83 26.93
C ILE A 174 10.87 -25.44 27.39
N ARG A 175 11.57 -24.85 28.36
CA ARG A 175 11.26 -23.51 28.85
C ARG A 175 11.40 -22.46 27.75
N ARG A 176 12.44 -22.56 26.92
CA ARG A 176 12.64 -21.66 25.78
C ARG A 176 11.51 -21.77 24.76
N ALA A 177 11.11 -23.00 24.40
CA ALA A 177 10.01 -23.24 23.48
C ALA A 177 8.67 -22.72 24.03
N PHE A 178 8.44 -22.89 25.33
CA PHE A 178 7.25 -22.37 26.00
C PHE A 178 7.15 -20.85 25.91
N GLU A 179 8.22 -20.10 26.26
CA GLU A 179 8.19 -18.64 26.17
C GLU A 179 8.00 -18.17 24.72
N ALA A 180 8.66 -18.81 23.74
CA ALA A 180 8.45 -18.48 22.33
C ALA A 180 6.99 -18.70 21.87
N THR A 181 6.35 -19.77 22.35
CA THR A 181 4.94 -20.06 22.03
C THR A 181 4.01 -19.05 22.68
N LYS A 182 4.33 -18.64 23.91
CA LYS A 182 3.58 -17.61 24.64
C LYS A 182 3.68 -16.25 23.97
N ASP A 183 4.88 -15.84 23.53
CA ASP A 183 5.08 -14.59 22.79
C ASP A 183 4.34 -14.61 21.45
N ALA A 184 4.37 -15.73 20.73
CA ALA A 184 3.62 -15.91 19.49
C ALA A 184 2.10 -15.82 19.70
N ALA A 185 1.58 -16.37 20.81
CA ALA A 185 0.17 -16.26 21.17
C ALA A 185 -0.23 -14.81 21.49
N ALA A 186 0.62 -14.07 22.21
CA ALA A 186 0.38 -12.66 22.50
C ALA A 186 0.34 -11.81 21.21
N ALA A 187 1.27 -12.02 20.29
CA ALA A 187 1.29 -11.35 18.99
C ALA A 187 0.07 -11.70 18.12
N LEU A 188 -0.47 -12.91 18.24
CA LEU A 188 -1.68 -13.32 17.53
C LEU A 188 -2.92 -12.61 18.08
N GLU A 189 -3.02 -12.43 19.39
CA GLU A 189 -4.15 -11.72 20.00
C GLU A 189 -4.13 -10.23 19.62
N GLU A 190 -2.95 -9.60 19.59
CA GLU A 190 -2.81 -8.23 19.10
C GLU A 190 -3.27 -8.09 17.64
N LYS A 191 -2.86 -9.02 16.76
CA LYS A 191 -3.32 -9.03 15.36
C LYS A 191 -4.83 -9.24 15.25
N LYS A 192 -5.42 -10.03 16.12
CA LYS A 192 -6.88 -10.27 16.16
C LYS A 192 -7.62 -9.00 16.58
N GLU A 193 -7.13 -8.27 17.56
CA GLU A 193 -7.67 -6.96 17.95
C GLU A 193 -7.57 -5.94 16.79
N GLN A 194 -6.40 -5.85 16.14
CA GLN A 194 -6.21 -5.01 14.96
C GLN A 194 -7.14 -5.39 13.80
N THR A 195 -7.37 -6.68 13.58
CA THR A 195 -8.31 -7.15 12.56
C THR A 195 -9.75 -6.74 12.92
N GLY A 196 -10.11 -6.81 14.21
CA GLY A 196 -11.41 -6.36 14.71
C GLY A 196 -11.64 -4.86 14.50
N THR A 197 -10.64 -4.02 14.79
CA THR A 197 -10.74 -2.56 14.58
C THR A 197 -10.82 -2.21 13.10
N LEU A 198 -10.02 -2.86 12.24
CA LEU A 198 -10.11 -2.70 10.78
C LEU A 198 -11.48 -3.13 10.24
N ALA A 199 -12.06 -4.21 10.74
CA ALA A 199 -13.39 -4.65 10.34
C ALA A 199 -14.47 -3.61 10.69
N LEU A 200 -14.38 -2.96 11.86
CA LEU A 200 -15.28 -1.87 12.25
C LEU A 200 -15.08 -0.61 11.38
N GLN A 201 -13.84 -0.28 11.00
CA GLN A 201 -13.57 0.83 10.09
C GLN A 201 -14.15 0.56 8.69
N ILE A 202 -13.95 -0.66 8.18
CA ILE A 202 -14.52 -1.08 6.89
C ILE A 202 -16.04 -0.98 6.92
N SER A 203 -16.71 -1.48 7.97
CA SER A 203 -18.17 -1.40 8.07
C SER A 203 -18.67 0.04 8.14
N THR A 204 -17.96 0.92 8.85
CA THR A 204 -18.29 2.35 8.92
C THR A 204 -18.18 3.00 7.53
N ILE A 205 -17.07 2.79 6.82
CA ILE A 205 -16.86 3.32 5.46
C ILE A 205 -17.92 2.75 4.50
N GLN A 206 -18.24 1.46 4.59
CA GLN A 206 -19.28 0.83 3.77
C GLN A 206 -20.66 1.46 3.99
N ASN A 207 -20.97 1.88 5.22
CA ASN A 207 -22.22 2.57 5.54
C ASN A 207 -22.23 4.05 5.09
N GLU A 208 -21.08 4.73 5.12
CA GLU A 208 -20.96 6.14 4.71
C GLU A 208 -20.89 6.34 3.19
N THR A 209 -20.27 5.39 2.48
CA THR A 209 -20.10 5.43 1.01
C THR A 209 -21.40 5.66 0.24
N PRO A 210 -22.53 4.96 0.50
CA PRO A 210 -23.77 5.20 -0.22
C PRO A 210 -24.31 6.62 0.05
N ARG A 211 -24.22 7.11 1.28
CA ARG A 211 -24.68 8.46 1.65
C ARG A 211 -23.89 9.53 0.89
N LEU A 212 -22.57 9.40 0.84
CA LEU A 212 -21.69 10.32 0.10
C LEU A 212 -21.92 10.22 -1.42
N ALA A 213 -22.24 9.03 -1.94
CA ALA A 213 -22.60 8.85 -3.34
C ALA A 213 -23.92 9.56 -3.67
N GLU A 214 -24.94 9.44 -2.82
CA GLU A 214 -26.20 10.17 -2.94
C GLU A 214 -25.98 11.69 -2.91
N GLU A 215 -25.24 12.19 -1.91
CA GLU A 215 -24.89 13.61 -1.80
C GLU A 215 -24.16 14.12 -3.06
N LYS A 216 -23.21 13.34 -3.59
CA LYS A 216 -22.50 13.67 -4.84
C LYS A 216 -23.45 13.72 -6.03
N THR A 217 -24.38 12.77 -6.16
CA THR A 217 -25.37 12.77 -7.26
C THR A 217 -26.33 13.96 -7.15
N ALA A 218 -26.77 14.30 -5.94
CA ALA A 218 -27.60 15.47 -5.69
C ALA A 218 -26.86 16.76 -6.05
N ALA A 219 -25.62 16.94 -5.59
CA ALA A 219 -24.78 18.07 -5.93
C ALA A 219 -24.52 18.18 -7.45
N ALA A 220 -24.27 17.06 -8.13
CA ALA A 220 -24.09 17.03 -9.59
C ALA A 220 -25.37 17.48 -10.32
N SER A 221 -26.56 17.06 -9.85
CA SER A 221 -27.83 17.49 -10.43
C SER A 221 -28.07 19.00 -10.23
N ALA A 222 -27.76 19.54 -9.05
CA ALA A 222 -27.87 20.97 -8.77
C ALA A 222 -26.93 21.81 -9.67
N VAL A 223 -25.69 21.34 -9.87
CA VAL A 223 -24.75 21.98 -10.80
C VAL A 223 -25.28 21.95 -12.24
N ALA A 224 -25.84 20.83 -12.68
CA ALA A 224 -26.42 20.72 -14.02
C ALA A 224 -27.61 21.68 -14.23
N ILE A 225 -28.47 21.84 -13.22
CA ILE A 225 -29.57 22.81 -13.24
C ILE A 225 -29.02 24.24 -13.32
N ALA A 226 -28.07 24.61 -12.46
CA ALA A 226 -27.47 25.93 -12.47
C ALA A 226 -26.75 26.25 -13.79
N GLN A 227 -26.10 25.26 -14.42
CA GLN A 227 -25.49 25.41 -15.75
C GLN A 227 -26.55 25.62 -16.85
N ALA A 228 -27.68 24.91 -16.78
CA ALA A 228 -28.79 25.11 -17.71
C ALA A 228 -29.42 26.50 -17.56
N GLU A 229 -29.59 26.98 -16.33
CA GLU A 229 -30.08 28.33 -16.03
C GLU A 229 -29.12 29.41 -16.54
N LEU A 230 -27.81 29.23 -16.35
CA LEU A 230 -26.80 30.16 -16.87
C LEU A 230 -26.81 30.20 -18.40
N ALA A 231 -26.94 29.05 -19.07
CA ALA A 231 -27.06 28.99 -20.52
C ALA A 231 -28.33 29.70 -21.01
N ALA A 232 -29.46 29.50 -20.34
CA ALA A 232 -30.70 30.21 -20.63
C ALA A 232 -30.54 31.73 -20.45
N ALA A 233 -29.94 32.19 -19.35
CA ALA A 233 -29.65 33.60 -19.11
C ALA A 233 -28.73 34.20 -20.18
N ALA A 234 -27.68 33.48 -20.60
CA ALA A 234 -26.79 33.93 -21.68
C ALA A 234 -27.51 34.05 -23.03
N THR A 235 -28.42 33.13 -23.35
CA THR A 235 -29.26 33.26 -24.56
C THR A 235 -30.20 34.45 -24.49
N ALA A 236 -30.85 34.68 -23.34
CA ALA A 236 -31.70 35.84 -23.11
C ALA A 236 -30.91 37.16 -23.16
N GLU A 237 -29.68 37.21 -22.65
CA GLU A 237 -28.80 38.37 -22.78
C GLU A 237 -28.42 38.62 -24.24
N GLY A 238 -28.10 37.56 -25.00
CA GLY A 238 -27.87 37.64 -26.45
C GLY A 238 -29.07 38.19 -27.23
N GLU A 239 -30.29 37.76 -26.87
CA GLU A 239 -31.53 38.32 -27.42
C GLU A 239 -31.73 39.78 -27.03
N ASN A 240 -31.48 40.16 -25.78
CA ASN A 240 -31.57 41.54 -25.33
C ASN A 240 -30.56 42.46 -26.04
N VAL A 241 -29.33 42.00 -26.27
CA VAL A 241 -28.33 42.73 -27.06
C VAL A 241 -28.79 42.89 -28.52
N ARG A 242 -29.40 41.86 -29.12
CA ARG A 242 -30.01 41.97 -30.46
C ARG A 242 -31.14 42.99 -30.48
N VAL A 243 -32.04 42.96 -29.49
CA VAL A 243 -33.15 43.92 -29.37
C VAL A 243 -32.63 45.35 -29.16
N ARG A 244 -31.57 45.54 -28.36
CA ARG A 244 -30.93 46.85 -28.18
C ARG A 244 -30.36 47.38 -29.50
N LYS A 245 -29.61 46.56 -30.24
CA LYS A 245 -29.13 46.95 -31.58
C LYS A 245 -30.26 47.31 -32.54
N GLN A 246 -31.33 46.52 -32.57
CA GLN A 246 -32.50 46.83 -33.39
C GLN A 246 -33.15 48.17 -32.98
N ARG A 247 -33.22 48.48 -31.68
CA ARG A 247 -33.72 49.77 -31.21
C ARG A 247 -32.81 50.93 -31.63
N GLU A 248 -31.50 50.77 -31.46
CA GLU A 248 -30.51 51.77 -31.90
C GLU A 248 -30.62 52.03 -33.42
N ASP A 249 -30.72 50.97 -34.24
CA ASP A 249 -30.91 51.10 -35.69
C ASP A 249 -32.22 51.83 -36.04
N VAL A 250 -33.32 51.53 -35.33
CA VAL A 250 -34.61 52.22 -35.52
C VAL A 250 -34.52 53.69 -35.08
N GLU A 251 -33.80 54.00 -34.00
CA GLU A 251 -33.58 55.39 -33.55
C GLU A 251 -32.76 56.19 -34.58
N VAL A 252 -31.72 55.57 -35.17
CA VAL A 252 -30.95 56.17 -36.27
C VAL A 252 -31.85 56.42 -37.48
N GLN A 253 -32.64 55.43 -37.89
CA GLN A 253 -33.60 55.58 -39.00
C GLN A 253 -34.64 56.68 -38.72
N LEU A 254 -35.12 56.81 -37.48
CA LEU A 254 -36.04 57.86 -37.08
C LEU A 254 -35.37 59.23 -37.12
N ALA A 255 -34.11 59.35 -36.68
CA ALA A 255 -33.32 60.58 -36.76
C ALA A 255 -33.08 60.99 -38.22
N GLU A 256 -32.68 60.05 -39.09
CA GLU A 256 -32.53 60.29 -40.53
C GLU A 256 -33.84 60.72 -41.19
N THR A 257 -34.96 60.10 -40.80
CA THR A 257 -36.28 60.46 -41.31
C THR A 257 -36.69 61.85 -40.82
N ARG A 258 -36.40 62.21 -39.56
CA ARG A 258 -36.62 63.55 -39.02
C ARG A 258 -35.77 64.61 -39.74
N VAL A 259 -34.51 64.31 -40.05
CA VAL A 259 -33.63 65.21 -40.82
C VAL A 259 -34.17 65.40 -42.23
N ARG A 260 -34.56 64.31 -42.92
CA ARG A 260 -35.22 64.39 -44.24
C ARG A 260 -36.50 65.21 -44.19
N HIS A 261 -37.33 64.99 -43.17
CA HIS A 261 -38.58 65.73 -43.02
C HIS A 261 -38.33 67.22 -42.74
N ARG A 262 -37.35 67.56 -41.90
CA ARG A 262 -36.94 68.97 -41.69
C ARG A 262 -36.40 69.62 -42.96
N ALA A 263 -35.59 68.91 -43.75
CA ALA A 263 -35.09 69.42 -45.03
C ALA A 263 -36.25 69.69 -46.01
N GLU A 264 -37.25 68.82 -46.05
CA GLU A 264 -38.46 69.02 -46.84
C GLU A 264 -39.30 70.21 -46.35
N VAL A 265 -39.45 70.39 -45.02
CA VAL A 265 -40.13 71.56 -44.45
C VAL A 265 -39.40 72.86 -44.83
N ILE A 266 -38.07 72.91 -44.71
CA ILE A 266 -37.27 74.09 -45.11
C ILE A 266 -37.43 74.36 -46.62
N ARG A 267 -37.50 73.33 -47.45
CA ARG A 267 -37.74 73.47 -48.90
C ARG A 267 -39.11 74.09 -49.17
N VAL A 268 -40.16 73.59 -48.53
CA VAL A 268 -41.53 74.10 -48.68
C VAL A 268 -41.64 75.54 -48.16
N GLU A 269 -41.01 75.87 -47.03
CA GLU A 269 -40.95 77.25 -46.51
C GLU A 269 -40.23 78.18 -47.50
N GLY A 270 -39.14 77.73 -48.11
CA GLY A 270 -38.44 78.47 -49.17
C GLY A 270 -39.30 78.70 -50.42
N ASP A 271 -40.12 77.73 -50.80
CA ASP A 271 -41.04 77.85 -51.93
C ASP A 271 -42.22 78.79 -51.62
N ILE A 272 -42.72 78.80 -50.37
CA ILE A 272 -43.73 79.76 -49.90
C ILE A 272 -43.18 81.19 -49.94
N LEU A 273 -41.94 81.42 -49.47
CA LEU A 273 -41.29 82.73 -49.52
C LEU A 273 -41.14 83.23 -50.97
N LYS A 274 -40.65 82.39 -51.87
CA LYS A 274 -40.55 82.71 -53.32
C LYS A 274 -41.94 82.96 -53.93
N GLY A 275 -42.96 82.24 -53.49
CA GLY A 275 -44.35 82.47 -53.88
C GLY A 275 -44.87 83.84 -53.42
N GLY A 276 -44.55 84.24 -52.18
CA GLY A 276 -44.86 85.55 -51.62
C GLY A 276 -44.20 86.70 -52.37
N GLU A 277 -42.91 86.56 -52.72
CA GLU A 277 -42.19 87.55 -53.53
C GLU A 277 -42.80 87.73 -54.92
N ARG A 278 -43.20 86.63 -55.58
CA ARG A 278 -43.90 86.68 -56.88
C ARG A 278 -45.27 87.37 -56.78
N LEU A 279 -45.99 87.17 -55.69
CA LEU A 279 -47.30 87.79 -55.46
C LEU A 279 -47.17 89.31 -55.28
N GLU A 280 -46.18 89.77 -54.51
CA GLU A 280 -45.91 91.20 -54.31
C GLU A 280 -45.42 91.88 -55.60
N GLN A 281 -44.59 91.19 -56.41
CA GLN A 281 -44.22 91.69 -57.74
C GLN A 281 -45.44 91.83 -58.68
N ALA A 282 -46.36 90.86 -58.68
CA ALA A 282 -47.59 90.92 -59.47
C ALA A 282 -48.53 92.05 -59.03
N LYS A 283 -48.65 92.27 -57.71
CA LYS A 283 -49.44 93.36 -57.12
C LYS A 283 -48.89 94.74 -57.51
N ASN A 284 -47.57 94.93 -57.45
CA ASN A 284 -46.93 96.18 -57.85
C ASN A 284 -47.07 96.47 -59.36
N ALA A 285 -47.04 95.44 -60.20
CA ALA A 285 -47.31 95.56 -61.63
C ALA A 285 -48.77 95.96 -61.93
N SER A 286 -49.73 95.48 -61.13
CA SER A 286 -51.15 95.84 -61.27
C SER A 286 -51.43 97.30 -60.86
N ILE A 287 -50.80 97.78 -59.77
CA ILE A 287 -50.91 99.19 -59.33
C ILE A 287 -50.37 100.15 -60.41
N THR A 288 -49.24 99.82 -61.02
CA THR A 288 -48.65 100.64 -62.10
C THR A 288 -49.47 100.60 -63.38
N SER A 289 -50.16 99.49 -63.71
CA SER A 289 -51.05 99.45 -64.87
C SER A 289 -52.34 100.26 -64.65
N HIS A 290 -52.87 100.28 -63.42
CA HIS A 290 -54.08 101.04 -63.08
C HIS A 290 -53.83 102.55 -63.17
N GLY A 291 -52.70 103.04 -62.64
CA GLY A 291 -52.33 104.45 -62.76
C GLY A 291 -52.13 104.94 -64.20
N ARG A 292 -51.68 104.06 -65.11
CA ARG A 292 -51.57 104.40 -66.55
C ARG A 292 -52.93 104.50 -67.25
N LEU A 293 -53.92 103.72 -66.82
CA LEU A 293 -55.27 103.76 -67.39
C LEU A 293 -56.05 104.98 -66.93
N GLU A 294 -55.92 105.40 -65.67
CA GLU A 294 -56.54 106.64 -65.16
C GLU A 294 -55.99 107.90 -65.84
N ALA A 295 -54.66 108.00 -66.02
CA ALA A 295 -54.06 109.13 -66.73
C ALA A 295 -54.55 109.24 -68.19
N ARG A 296 -54.84 108.10 -68.84
CA ARG A 296 -55.38 108.06 -70.20
C ARG A 296 -56.85 108.52 -70.26
N LYS A 297 -57.65 108.22 -69.23
CA LYS A 297 -59.05 108.68 -69.11
C LYS A 297 -59.13 110.20 -68.99
N GLN A 298 -58.33 110.79 -68.10
CA GLN A 298 -58.27 112.26 -67.91
C GLN A 298 -57.83 113.02 -69.17
N SER A 299 -56.96 112.43 -69.99
CA SER A 299 -56.54 113.06 -71.26
C SER A 299 -57.66 113.12 -72.31
N VAL A 300 -58.59 112.16 -72.30
CA VAL A 300 -59.71 112.10 -73.26
C VAL A 300 -60.83 113.06 -72.83
N GLU A 301 -61.13 113.11 -71.54
CA GLU A 301 -62.12 114.05 -70.97
C GLU A 301 -61.74 115.51 -71.24
N ASN A 302 -60.46 115.86 -71.07
CA ASN A 302 -59.96 117.21 -71.38
C ASN A 302 -60.02 117.58 -72.87
N ARG A 303 -59.95 116.61 -73.78
CA ARG A 303 -60.12 116.85 -75.22
C ARG A 303 -61.58 117.08 -75.60
N ALA A 304 -62.51 116.34 -74.97
CA ALA A 304 -63.94 116.53 -75.19
C ALA A 304 -64.40 117.92 -74.74
N PHE A 305 -63.97 118.37 -73.56
CA PHE A 305 -64.34 119.69 -73.01
C PHE A 305 -63.89 120.87 -73.88
N ARG A 306 -62.69 120.78 -74.51
CA ARG A 306 -62.19 121.83 -75.42
C ARG A 306 -62.95 121.89 -76.75
N ALA A 307 -63.45 120.77 -77.26
CA ALA A 307 -64.23 120.75 -78.50
C ALA A 307 -65.64 121.35 -78.31
N GLU A 308 -66.23 121.15 -77.13
CA GLU A 308 -67.57 121.65 -76.79
C GLU A 308 -67.60 123.18 -76.61
N GLN A 309 -66.54 123.76 -76.03
CA GLN A 309 -66.38 125.22 -75.89
C GLN A 309 -66.18 125.96 -77.23
N LEU A 310 -65.64 125.30 -78.25
CA LEU A 310 -65.44 125.87 -79.59
C LEU A 310 -66.74 125.91 -80.41
N LEU A 311 -67.68 124.98 -80.15
CA LEU A 311 -68.98 124.94 -80.83
C LEU A 311 -69.95 126.02 -80.31
N LEU A 312 -69.87 126.36 -79.02
CA LEU A 312 -70.69 127.41 -78.40
C LEU A 312 -70.34 128.84 -78.84
N ARG A 313 -69.11 129.08 -79.31
CA ARG A 313 -68.66 130.41 -79.80
C ARG A 313 -68.88 130.64 -81.29
N LYS A 314 -69.50 129.71 -82.01
CA LYS A 314 -69.70 129.81 -83.45
C LYS A 314 -70.55 131.02 -83.84
N GLU A 315 -71.60 131.31 -83.08
CA GLU A 315 -72.51 132.45 -83.34
C GLU A 315 -71.86 133.81 -83.03
N GLU A 316 -70.92 133.87 -82.08
CA GLU A 316 -70.12 135.08 -81.79
C GLU A 316 -69.05 135.36 -82.88
N ILE A 317 -68.52 134.31 -83.50
CA ILE A 317 -67.51 134.42 -84.58
C ILE A 317 -68.17 134.86 -85.89
N ASP A 318 -69.36 134.37 -86.23
CA ASP A 318 -70.10 134.81 -87.43
C ASP A 318 -70.56 136.29 -87.31
N PHE A 319 -70.94 136.74 -86.10
CA PHE A 319 -71.31 138.14 -85.84
C PHE A 319 -70.10 139.10 -85.92
N ALA A 320 -68.91 138.65 -85.50
CA ALA A 320 -67.67 139.43 -85.59
C ALA A 320 -67.18 139.59 -87.05
N VAL A 321 -67.36 138.57 -87.91
CA VAL A 321 -66.97 138.62 -89.32
C VAL A 321 -67.89 139.54 -90.14
N GLN A 322 -69.20 139.57 -89.88
CA GLN A 322 -70.12 140.52 -90.53
C GLN A 322 -69.89 141.98 -90.10
N ARG A 323 -69.40 142.21 -88.86
CA ARG A 323 -69.08 143.54 -88.34
C ARG A 323 -67.79 144.14 -88.93
N VAL A 324 -66.82 143.31 -89.31
CA VAL A 324 -65.58 143.76 -89.97
C VAL A 324 -65.82 144.15 -91.44
N GLN A 325 -66.81 143.56 -92.12
CA GLN A 325 -67.14 143.95 -93.50
C GLN A 325 -68.00 145.23 -93.61
N THR A 326 -68.75 145.60 -92.56
CA THR A 326 -69.60 146.82 -92.53
C THR A 326 -68.89 148.06 -91.99
N LEU A 327 -67.80 147.92 -91.22
CA LEU A 327 -67.02 149.05 -90.69
C LEU A 327 -66.00 149.67 -91.68
N ASN A 328 -65.84 149.10 -92.88
CA ASN A 328 -64.90 149.62 -93.90
C ASN A 328 -65.57 150.48 -95.00
N GLN A 329 -66.87 150.81 -94.88
CA GLN A 329 -67.60 151.65 -95.85
C GLN A 329 -68.13 152.99 -95.29
N THR A 330 -67.82 153.37 -94.05
CA THR A 330 -68.19 154.70 -93.52
C THR A 330 -67.10 155.28 -92.61
N ILE A 331 -66.28 156.12 -93.23
CA ILE A 331 -65.30 157.05 -92.64
C ILE A 331 -66.09 158.20 -91.96
N PRO A 332 -65.52 158.94 -90.97
CA PRO A 332 -64.98 160.25 -91.32
C PRO A 332 -63.67 160.65 -90.61
N THR A 333 -62.93 161.47 -91.36
CA THR A 333 -61.85 162.40 -91.02
C THR A 333 -61.98 163.19 -89.71
N THR A 334 -60.84 163.39 -89.04
CA THR A 334 -60.33 164.62 -88.38
C THR A 334 -58.84 164.34 -88.08
N GLU A 335 -57.86 165.01 -88.68
CA GLU A 335 -57.31 166.33 -88.29
C GLU A 335 -57.05 166.44 -86.77
N ALA A 336 -55.96 166.98 -86.23
CA ALA A 336 -54.62 167.34 -86.66
C ALA A 336 -53.93 167.82 -85.34
N GLU A 337 -52.74 167.32 -85.01
CA GLU A 337 -51.64 168.01 -84.32
C GLU A 337 -50.40 167.11 -84.28
#